data_AF-A0AAU3GGR4-F1
#
_entry.id   AF-A0AAU3GGR4-F1
#
_cell.length_a   1.000
_cell.length_b   1.000
_cell.length_c   1.000
_cell.angle_alpha   90.00
_cell.angle_beta   90.00
_cell.angle_gamma   90.00
#
_symmetry.space_group_name_H-M   'P 1'
#
loop_
_entity.id
_entity.type
_entity.pdbx_description
1 polymer ?
#
loop_
_entity_poly.entity_id
_entity_poly.type
_entity_poly.pdbx_seq_one_letter_code
_entity_poly.pdbx_strand_id
1 'polypeptide(L)'
;MPATPITPASRFFRPGTTKCYWVVSISNINAPSRPELNAGSDLSKDIADIAGWMVSGQKIDTPDLNSTFVSNIPGLTSADESSITFYAGETGVDVRSLMPRNTAGNIVWLDGGDVAGRKMDVFPVRILSVGKQRSMGAEAARITIQYAISSVPAEDVTIP
;
A
#
# COMPACT_ATOMS: atom_id res chain seq x y z
N MET A 1 -22.80 30.81 11.53
CA MET A 1 -23.00 29.42 11.99
C MET A 1 -21.68 28.94 12.57
N PRO A 2 -21.65 28.36 13.78
CA PRO A 2 -20.43 27.72 14.30
C PRO A 2 -20.07 26.50 13.46
N ALA A 3 -18.77 26.20 13.34
CA ALA A 3 -18.29 25.03 12.63
C ALA A 3 -18.76 23.75 13.34
N THR A 4 -19.30 22.79 12.58
CA THR A 4 -19.72 21.50 13.11
C THR A 4 -18.51 20.74 13.67
N PRO A 5 -18.50 20.35 14.95
CA PRO A 5 -17.41 19.56 15.52
C PRO A 5 -17.30 18.20 14.82
N ILE A 6 -16.09 17.74 14.57
CA ILE A 6 -15.87 16.37 14.10
C ILE A 6 -16.24 15.38 15.21
N THR A 7 -17.01 14.34 14.86
CA THR A 7 -17.30 13.23 15.78
C THR A 7 -16.00 12.48 16.07
N PRO A 8 -15.63 12.24 17.34
CA PRO A 8 -14.39 11.53 17.67
C PRO A 8 -14.43 10.10 17.10
N ALA A 9 -13.51 9.80 16.20
CA ALA A 9 -13.34 8.45 15.66
C ALA A 9 -12.76 7.51 16.73
N SER A 10 -13.24 6.28 16.78
CA SER A 10 -12.62 5.24 17.61
C SER A 10 -11.25 4.89 17.04
N ARG A 11 -10.21 5.01 17.89
CA ARG A 11 -8.85 4.60 17.52
C ARG A 11 -8.83 3.07 17.43
N PHE A 12 -8.32 2.53 16.33
CA PHE A 12 -8.18 1.09 16.14
C PHE A 12 -6.71 0.67 16.11
N PHE A 13 -6.45 -0.58 16.50
CA PHE A 13 -5.14 -1.19 16.41
C PHE A 13 -5.00 -1.85 15.03
N ARG A 14 -3.98 -1.46 14.25
CA ARG A 14 -3.78 -1.92 12.88
C ARG A 14 -3.57 -3.45 12.79
N PRO A 15 -2.73 -4.09 13.64
CA PRO A 15 -2.60 -5.54 13.63
C PRO A 15 -3.93 -6.24 13.93
N GLY A 16 -4.37 -7.09 13.00
CA GLY A 16 -5.65 -7.81 13.08
C GLY A 16 -6.84 -7.11 12.42
N THR A 17 -6.70 -5.84 12.01
CA THR A 17 -7.77 -5.08 11.33
C THR A 17 -7.40 -4.77 9.88
N THR A 18 -6.17 -4.28 9.65
CA THR A 18 -5.68 -3.99 8.30
C THR A 18 -5.52 -5.28 7.50
N LYS A 19 -6.07 -5.30 6.28
CA LYS A 19 -5.83 -6.37 5.31
C LYS A 19 -5.09 -5.85 4.09
N CYS A 20 -4.27 -6.71 3.49
CA CYS A 20 -3.51 -6.46 2.27
C CYS A 20 -3.83 -7.53 1.24
N TYR A 21 -4.38 -7.14 0.10
CA TYR A 21 -4.70 -8.07 -0.99
C TYR A 21 -3.79 -7.82 -2.20
N TRP A 22 -3.39 -8.91 -2.86
CA TRP A 22 -2.73 -8.88 -4.17
C TRP A 22 -3.72 -9.24 -5.27
N VAL A 23 -3.95 -8.32 -6.20
CA VAL A 23 -4.89 -8.51 -7.32
C VAL A 23 -4.15 -8.31 -8.65
N VAL A 24 -4.13 -9.33 -9.50
CA VAL A 24 -3.38 -9.32 -10.77
C VAL A 24 -3.90 -8.26 -11.74
N SER A 25 -5.22 -8.11 -11.85
CA SER A 25 -5.84 -7.10 -12.71
C SER A 25 -7.09 -6.52 -12.06
N ILE A 26 -7.18 -5.20 -12.06
CA ILE A 26 -8.37 -4.45 -11.66
C ILE A 26 -8.77 -3.60 -12.87
N SER A 27 -10.03 -3.69 -13.30
CA SER A 27 -10.52 -2.96 -14.47
C SER A 27 -10.62 -1.46 -14.22
N ASN A 28 -11.05 -1.07 -13.02
CA ASN A 28 -11.09 0.32 -12.58
C ASN A 28 -10.53 0.47 -11.17
N ILE A 29 -9.33 1.04 -11.05
CA ILE A 29 -8.63 1.24 -9.78
C ILE A 29 -9.42 2.18 -8.84
N ASN A 30 -10.19 3.13 -9.40
CA ASN A 30 -11.01 4.07 -8.62
C ASN A 30 -12.37 3.47 -8.18
N ALA A 31 -12.73 2.29 -8.67
CA ALA A 31 -13.97 1.60 -8.31
C ALA A 31 -13.82 0.09 -8.57
N PRO A 32 -12.97 -0.62 -7.81
CA PRO A 32 -12.80 -2.06 -7.98
C PRO A 32 -14.08 -2.78 -7.57
N SER A 33 -14.39 -3.89 -8.24
CA SER A 33 -15.56 -4.70 -7.92
C SER A 33 -15.25 -5.78 -6.89
N ARG A 34 -16.27 -6.22 -6.13
CA ARG A 34 -16.09 -7.30 -5.13
C ARG A 34 -15.57 -8.61 -5.72
N PRO A 35 -16.00 -9.06 -6.92
CA PRO A 35 -15.43 -10.25 -7.56
C PRO A 35 -13.95 -10.10 -7.88
N GLU A 36 -13.49 -8.91 -8.29
CA GLU A 36 -12.06 -8.66 -8.57
C GLU A 36 -11.23 -8.72 -7.29
N LEU A 37 -11.72 -8.14 -6.18
CA LEU A 37 -11.07 -8.21 -4.88
C LEU A 37 -11.01 -9.66 -4.35
N ASN A 38 -12.09 -10.42 -4.49
CA ASN A 38 -12.16 -11.82 -4.06
C ASN A 38 -11.32 -12.77 -4.93
N ALA A 39 -11.04 -12.41 -6.18
CA ALA A 39 -10.10 -13.13 -7.04
C ALA A 39 -8.64 -12.88 -6.64
N GLY A 40 -8.39 -11.86 -5.83
CA GLY A 40 -7.09 -11.56 -5.25
C GLY A 40 -6.65 -12.57 -4.21
N SER A 41 -5.35 -12.56 -3.90
CA SER A 41 -4.77 -13.33 -2.81
C SER A 41 -4.63 -12.46 -1.55
N ASP A 42 -5.16 -12.94 -0.44
CA ASP A 42 -4.99 -12.29 0.87
C ASP A 42 -3.58 -12.53 1.40
N LEU A 43 -2.79 -11.47 1.49
CA LEU A 43 -1.41 -11.50 1.94
C LEU A 43 -1.28 -11.27 3.45
N SER A 44 -2.34 -10.83 4.13
CA SER A 44 -2.30 -10.28 5.49
C SER A 44 -1.76 -11.25 6.55
N LYS A 45 -1.83 -12.56 6.30
CA LYS A 45 -1.40 -13.59 7.26
C LYS A 45 0.11 -13.80 7.30
N ASP A 46 0.81 -13.51 6.20
CA ASP A 46 2.23 -13.83 6.04
C ASP A 46 3.14 -12.60 6.11
N ILE A 47 2.57 -11.41 6.32
CA ILE A 47 3.32 -10.15 6.40
C ILE A 47 4.09 -10.06 7.74
N ALA A 48 5.40 -9.94 7.64
CA ALA A 48 6.31 -9.70 8.75
C ALA A 48 6.60 -8.21 8.94
N ASP A 49 6.73 -7.46 7.85
CA ASP A 49 7.07 -6.03 7.87
C ASP A 49 6.59 -5.30 6.60
N ILE A 50 6.33 -4.00 6.73
CA ILE A 50 5.74 -3.14 5.68
C ILE A 50 6.48 -1.79 5.67
N ALA A 51 6.93 -1.34 4.50
CA ALA A 51 7.58 -0.03 4.34
C ALA A 51 7.17 0.68 3.04
N GLY A 52 7.09 2.01 3.08
CA GLY A 52 7.03 2.87 1.88
C GLY A 52 5.67 3.08 1.21
N TRP A 53 4.57 2.57 1.78
CA TRP A 53 3.22 2.69 1.21
C TRP A 53 2.59 4.06 1.46
N MET A 54 3.27 5.10 1.02
CA MET A 54 2.84 6.48 1.17
C MET A 54 3.14 7.28 -0.09
N VAL A 55 2.23 8.20 -0.40
CA VAL A 55 2.35 9.12 -1.52
C VAL A 55 2.89 10.45 -0.97
N SER A 56 4.08 10.85 -1.42
CA SER A 56 4.77 12.04 -0.95
C SER A 56 4.69 13.16 -2.00
N GLY A 57 4.21 14.33 -1.60
CA GLY A 57 4.20 15.52 -2.44
C GLY A 57 5.51 16.30 -2.28
N GLN A 58 6.18 16.62 -3.39
CA GLN A 58 7.30 17.56 -3.36
C GLN A 58 6.78 18.98 -3.09
N LYS A 59 7.57 19.80 -2.38
CA LYS A 59 7.27 21.22 -2.19
C LYS A 59 8.21 22.06 -3.03
N ILE A 60 7.67 23.05 -3.71
CA ILE A 60 8.45 24.04 -4.45
C ILE A 60 8.43 25.33 -3.64
N ASP A 61 9.59 25.70 -3.11
CA ASP A 61 9.78 26.98 -2.44
C ASP A 61 9.65 28.11 -3.47
N THR A 62 8.69 29.00 -3.23
CA THR A 62 8.54 30.26 -3.97
C THR A 62 8.95 31.41 -3.04
N PRO A 63 10.24 31.77 -2.99
CA PRO A 63 10.68 32.93 -2.24
C PRO A 63 10.12 34.19 -2.90
N ASP A 64 9.29 34.91 -2.16
CA ASP A 64 8.75 36.20 -2.62
C ASP A 64 9.74 37.31 -2.25
N LEU A 65 9.99 38.25 -3.17
CA LEU A 65 11.00 39.29 -3.01
C LEU A 65 10.56 40.36 -1.99
N ASN A 66 9.27 40.39 -1.67
CA ASN A 66 8.65 41.31 -0.72
C ASN A 66 8.46 40.72 0.69
N SER A 67 8.90 39.48 0.94
CA SER A 67 8.66 38.80 2.22
C SER A 67 9.84 37.93 2.64
N THR A 68 10.19 37.97 3.91
CA THR A 68 11.14 37.02 4.52
C THR A 68 10.54 35.63 4.76
N PHE A 69 9.25 35.45 4.51
CA PHE A 69 8.57 34.16 4.61
C PHE A 69 8.56 33.45 3.26
N VAL A 70 9.20 32.27 3.19
CA VAL A 70 9.21 31.43 1.99
C VAL A 70 7.89 30.68 1.88
N SER A 71 7.04 31.10 0.94
CA SER A 71 5.82 30.35 0.61
C SER A 71 6.18 29.08 -0.17
N ASN A 72 5.33 28.06 -0.07
CA ASN A 72 5.52 26.76 -0.71
C ASN A 72 4.32 26.44 -1.59
N ILE A 73 4.56 25.99 -2.83
CA ILE A 73 3.53 25.47 -3.74
C ILE A 73 3.66 23.94 -3.81
N PRO A 74 2.54 23.17 -3.84
CA PRO A 74 2.60 21.73 -4.08
C PRO A 74 3.18 21.44 -5.46
N GLY A 75 4.28 20.69 -5.47
CA GLY A 75 4.97 20.22 -6.67
C GLY A 75 4.47 18.85 -7.13
N LEU A 76 5.33 18.13 -7.85
CA LEU A 76 5.02 16.78 -8.34
C LEU A 76 4.84 15.80 -7.18
N THR A 77 3.88 14.90 -7.34
CA THR A 77 3.64 13.81 -6.41
C THR A 77 4.46 12.59 -6.82
N SER A 78 5.24 12.04 -5.90
CA SER A 78 5.97 10.79 -6.05
C SER A 78 5.42 9.75 -5.09
N ALA A 79 5.43 8.49 -5.50
CA ALA A 79 5.20 7.40 -4.56
C ALA A 79 6.56 6.87 -4.09
N ASP A 80 6.69 6.64 -2.78
CA ASP A 80 7.94 6.15 -2.20
C ASP A 80 8.22 4.69 -2.62
N GLU A 81 9.46 4.23 -2.40
CA GLU A 81 9.82 2.83 -2.65
C GLU A 81 9.09 1.91 -1.65
N SER A 82 8.05 1.22 -2.14
CA SER A 82 7.28 0.29 -1.33
C SER A 82 7.92 -1.09 -1.26
N SER A 83 7.97 -1.66 -0.06
CA SER A 83 8.35 -3.06 0.16
C SER A 83 7.47 -3.73 1.20
N ILE A 84 7.32 -5.05 1.04
CA ILE A 84 6.67 -5.92 2.02
C ILE A 84 7.59 -7.10 2.27
N THR A 85 7.84 -7.39 3.54
CA THR A 85 8.58 -8.58 3.96
C THR A 85 7.61 -9.64 4.45
N PHE A 86 7.74 -10.84 3.92
CA PHE A 86 6.93 -12.01 4.23
C PHE A 86 7.74 -13.04 5.02
N TYR A 87 7.06 -13.82 5.86
CA TYR A 87 7.62 -15.05 6.39
C TYR A 87 7.63 -16.13 5.30
N ALA A 88 8.75 -16.85 5.18
CA ALA A 88 8.84 -18.00 4.28
C ALA A 88 8.22 -19.22 4.97
N GLY A 89 7.10 -19.70 4.45
CA GLY A 89 6.50 -20.96 4.87
C GLY A 89 7.17 -22.17 4.20
N GLU A 90 7.26 -23.30 4.91
CA GLU A 90 7.62 -24.60 4.35
C GLU A 90 6.47 -25.24 3.55
N THR A 91 5.22 -24.81 3.82
CA THR A 91 3.98 -25.29 3.18
C THR A 91 3.08 -24.13 2.81
N GLY A 92 2.37 -24.21 1.68
CA GLY A 92 1.42 -23.19 1.22
C GLY A 92 1.73 -22.63 -0.17
N VAL A 93 1.01 -21.58 -0.56
CA VAL A 93 1.27 -20.88 -1.83
C VAL A 93 2.51 -20.01 -1.64
N ASP A 94 3.56 -20.31 -2.39
CA ASP A 94 4.81 -19.58 -2.29
C ASP A 94 4.65 -18.18 -2.89
N VAL A 95 4.91 -17.17 -2.07
CA VAL A 95 4.98 -15.75 -2.46
C VAL A 95 5.82 -15.54 -3.73
N ARG A 96 6.85 -16.37 -3.97
CA ARG A 96 7.70 -16.35 -5.17
C ARG A 96 6.98 -16.81 -6.45
N SER A 97 6.00 -17.70 -6.32
CA SER A 97 5.17 -18.17 -7.42
C SER A 97 4.02 -17.20 -7.70
N LEU A 98 3.48 -16.59 -6.65
CA LEU A 98 2.38 -15.63 -6.73
C LEU A 98 2.82 -14.28 -7.32
N MET A 99 4.02 -13.83 -6.94
CA MET A 99 4.57 -12.51 -7.31
C MET A 99 5.98 -12.66 -7.91
N PRO A 100 6.11 -13.21 -9.13
CA PRO A 100 7.41 -13.30 -9.79
C PRO A 100 7.91 -11.91 -10.23
N ARG A 101 9.22 -11.80 -10.38
CA ARG A 101 9.86 -10.56 -10.82
C ARG A 101 9.26 -10.10 -12.15
N ASN A 102 9.09 -8.78 -12.28
CA ASN A 102 8.58 -8.10 -13.48
C ASN A 102 7.07 -8.26 -13.73
N THR A 103 6.34 -8.95 -12.87
CA THR A 103 4.88 -9.05 -12.94
C THR A 103 4.24 -7.76 -12.46
N ALA A 104 3.25 -7.29 -13.21
CA ALA A 104 2.39 -6.17 -12.84
C ALA A 104 1.16 -6.68 -12.09
N GLY A 105 0.68 -5.90 -11.14
CA GLY A 105 -0.51 -6.18 -10.37
C GLY A 105 -0.90 -4.97 -9.52
N ASN A 106 -1.78 -5.20 -8.56
CA ASN A 106 -2.28 -4.16 -7.66
C ASN A 106 -2.20 -4.68 -6.23
N ILE A 107 -1.67 -3.84 -5.34
CA ILE A 107 -1.75 -4.04 -3.90
C ILE A 107 -2.91 -3.20 -3.38
N VAL A 108 -3.84 -3.83 -2.68
CA VAL A 108 -5.00 -3.18 -2.08
C VAL A 108 -4.83 -3.19 -0.57
N TRP A 109 -4.79 -2.00 0.03
CA TRP A 109 -4.79 -1.81 1.47
C TRP A 109 -6.20 -1.54 1.97
N LEU A 110 -6.66 -2.40 2.87
CA LEU A 110 -7.92 -2.24 3.58
C LEU A 110 -7.59 -1.96 5.05
N ASP A 111 -7.19 -0.73 5.35
CA ASP A 111 -6.76 -0.33 6.70
C ASP A 111 -7.87 -0.45 7.74
N GLY A 112 -9.10 -0.16 7.33
CA GLY A 112 -10.30 -0.41 8.11
C GLY A 112 -10.79 -1.86 8.04
N GLY A 113 -10.09 -2.78 7.40
CA GLY A 113 -10.56 -4.13 7.12
C GLY A 113 -11.58 -4.22 5.99
N ASP A 114 -11.91 -5.45 5.60
CA ASP A 114 -12.79 -5.77 4.47
C ASP A 114 -14.28 -5.66 4.86
N VAL A 115 -14.76 -4.43 4.97
CA VAL A 115 -16.18 -4.12 5.22
C VAL A 115 -16.66 -3.15 4.14
N ALA A 116 -17.76 -3.49 3.50
CA ALA A 116 -18.38 -2.65 2.48
C ALA A 116 -18.66 -1.24 3.03
N GLY A 117 -18.41 -0.21 2.22
CA GLY A 117 -18.55 1.19 2.59
C GLY A 117 -17.37 1.81 3.34
N ARG A 118 -16.37 1.02 3.77
CA ARG A 118 -15.09 1.56 4.28
C ARG A 118 -14.20 2.02 3.14
N LYS A 119 -13.12 2.72 3.48
CA LYS A 119 -12.11 3.21 2.55
C LYS A 119 -11.00 2.19 2.36
N MET A 120 -10.51 2.07 1.13
CA MET A 120 -9.35 1.29 0.74
C MET A 120 -8.47 2.11 -0.19
N ASP A 121 -7.18 1.78 -0.19
CA ASP A 121 -6.19 2.37 -1.07
C ASP A 121 -5.67 1.31 -2.03
N VAL A 122 -5.67 1.63 -3.32
CA VAL A 122 -5.24 0.72 -4.39
C VAL A 122 -3.98 1.24 -5.04
N PHE A 123 -2.90 0.48 -4.92
CA PHE A 123 -1.59 0.79 -5.45
C PHE A 123 -1.28 -0.11 -6.65
N PRO A 124 -1.28 0.42 -7.88
CA PRO A 124 -0.81 -0.30 -9.05
C PRO A 124 0.71 -0.41 -9.00
N VAL A 125 1.21 -1.65 -9.00
CA VAL A 125 2.61 -1.95 -8.76
C VAL A 125 3.16 -2.95 -9.77
N ARG A 126 4.46 -2.88 -9.97
CA ARG A 126 5.25 -3.89 -10.67
C ARG A 126 6.31 -4.43 -9.73
N ILE A 127 6.50 -5.73 -9.71
CA ILE A 127 7.49 -6.36 -8.84
C ILE A 127 8.89 -6.08 -9.38
N LEU A 128 9.65 -5.30 -8.62
CA LEU A 128 11.02 -4.91 -8.96
C LEU A 128 12.00 -6.03 -8.64
N SER A 129 11.88 -6.57 -7.43
CA SER A 129 12.79 -7.57 -6.88
C SER A 129 12.08 -8.49 -5.88
N VAL A 130 12.56 -9.73 -5.83
CA VAL A 130 12.14 -10.74 -4.85
C VAL A 130 13.40 -11.16 -4.11
N GLY A 131 13.72 -10.44 -3.04
CA GLY A 131 14.89 -10.64 -2.21
C GLY A 131 14.68 -11.80 -1.23
N LYS A 132 15.58 -12.78 -1.25
CA LYS A 132 15.60 -13.86 -0.25
C LYS A 132 16.61 -13.48 0.82
N GLN A 133 16.14 -13.16 2.02
CA GLN A 133 17.04 -12.86 3.13
C GLN A 133 17.69 -14.18 3.58
N ARG A 134 18.99 -14.32 3.32
CA ARG A 134 19.78 -15.46 3.75
C ARG A 134 20.55 -15.05 4.99
N SER A 135 20.00 -15.36 6.17
CA SER A 135 20.67 -15.18 7.45
C SER A 135 21.04 -16.57 8.00
N MET A 136 22.22 -16.69 8.60
CA MET A 136 22.61 -17.87 9.40
C MET A 136 22.24 -17.71 10.88
N GLY A 137 21.61 -16.59 11.25
CA GLY A 137 21.09 -16.36 12.60
C GLY A 137 19.83 -17.19 12.89
N ALA A 138 19.48 -17.30 14.18
CA ALA A 138 18.26 -17.97 14.65
C ALA A 138 17.00 -17.14 14.37
N GLU A 139 16.76 -16.82 13.10
CA GLU A 139 15.62 -16.04 12.63
C GLU A 139 14.80 -16.88 11.64
N ALA A 140 13.48 -16.70 11.67
CA ALA A 140 12.62 -17.29 10.65
C ALA A 140 13.04 -16.78 9.26
N ALA A 141 13.02 -17.66 8.25
CA ALA A 141 13.34 -17.26 6.89
C ALA A 141 12.35 -16.18 6.40
N ARG A 142 12.88 -15.11 5.81
CA ARG A 142 12.09 -13.95 5.32
C ARG A 142 12.34 -13.70 3.84
N ILE A 143 11.30 -13.26 3.16
CA ILE A 143 11.34 -12.87 1.74
C ILE A 143 10.84 -11.44 1.63
N THR A 144 11.67 -10.54 1.12
CA THR A 144 11.29 -9.14 0.91
C THR A 144 10.97 -8.92 -0.56
N ILE A 145 9.75 -8.49 -0.86
CA ILE A 145 9.35 -8.05 -2.19
C ILE A 145 9.45 -6.52 -2.24
N GLN A 146 10.15 -6.03 -3.25
CA GLN A 146 10.19 -4.63 -3.60
C GLN A 146 9.25 -4.35 -4.76
N TYR A 147 8.45 -3.30 -4.61
CA TYR A 147 7.42 -2.90 -5.56
C TYR A 147 7.80 -1.54 -6.16
N ALA A 148 7.69 -1.44 -7.48
CA ALA A 148 7.74 -0.19 -8.20
C ALA A 148 6.30 0.25 -8.49
N ILE A 149 5.86 1.39 -7.95
CA ILE A 149 4.52 1.93 -8.18
C ILE A 149 4.48 2.49 -9.61
N SER A 150 3.62 1.93 -10.45
CA SER A 150 3.63 2.20 -11.90
C SER A 150 2.78 3.41 -12.31
N SER A 151 1.83 3.81 -11.48
CA SER A 151 0.95 4.96 -11.73
C SER A 151 0.42 5.54 -10.43
N VAL A 152 -0.26 6.68 -10.51
CA VAL A 152 -0.91 7.33 -9.37
C VAL A 152 -1.84 6.32 -8.67
N PRO A 153 -1.65 6.05 -7.36
CA PRO A 153 -2.54 5.21 -6.59
C PRO A 153 -3.94 5.80 -6.49
N ALA A 154 -4.96 4.95 -6.37
CA ALA A 154 -6.30 5.41 -6.01
C ALA A 154 -6.46 5.35 -4.50
N GLU A 155 -6.39 6.51 -3.86
CA GLU A 155 -6.56 6.68 -2.42
C GLU A 155 -8.05 6.89 -2.07
N ASP A 156 -8.47 6.48 -0.88
CA ASP A 156 -9.81 6.68 -0.32
C ASP A 156 -10.97 6.12 -1.18
N VAL A 157 -10.72 5.02 -1.89
CA VAL A 157 -11.73 4.34 -2.70
C VAL A 157 -12.71 3.61 -1.79
N THR A 158 -14.01 3.67 -2.10
CA THR A 158 -15.03 2.98 -1.30
C THR A 158 -15.04 1.49 -1.62
N ILE A 159 -14.97 0.65 -0.58
CA ILE A 159 -15.08 -0.81 -0.68
C ILE A 159 -16.52 -1.17 -1.10
N PRO A 160 -16.71 -1.91 -2.22
CA PRO A 160 -18.03 -2.34 -2.68
C PRO A 160 -18.70 -3.34 -1.74
#